data_AF-A5E7K2-F1
#
_entry.id   AF-A5E7K2-F1
#
_cell.length_a   1.000
_cell.length_b   1.000
_cell.length_c   1.000
_cell.angle_alpha   90.00
_cell.angle_beta   90.00
_cell.angle_gamma   90.00
#
_symmetry.space_group_name_H-M   'P 1'
#
loop_
_entity.id
_entity.type
_entity.pdbx_description
1 polymer ?
#
loop_
_entity_poly.entity_id
_entity_poly.type
_entity_poly.pdbx_seq_one_letter_code
_entity_poly.pdbx_strand_id
1 'polypeptide(L)'
;MVLYIAPDLESAAVLVSFLYTFIVAFSGVVQPVQLMPGFWTFMYKVSPYTYFIQNLVSSFLHGRKIHCNNKELSFFDPPSGQTCAEFAGDFLKRAGGYLQDPNATSDCGYCSYTNADEYLLTIGAKFSYRWRNVGFFFAYIFFNIIFCMVLYYLFRFSKISNKMKGAFSKLIPKKK
;
A
#
# COMPACT_ATOMS: atom_id res chain seq x y z
N MET A 1 -6.59 -17.62 -12.65
CA MET A 1 -6.26 -16.95 -13.93
C MET A 1 -4.96 -17.44 -14.54
N VAL A 2 -3.80 -17.24 -13.89
CA VAL A 2 -2.48 -17.55 -14.48
C VAL A 2 -2.34 -19.01 -14.93
N LEU A 3 -2.94 -19.95 -14.18
CA LEU A 3 -2.99 -21.37 -14.53
C LEU A 3 -3.62 -21.67 -15.90
N TYR A 4 -4.58 -20.87 -16.36
CA TYR A 4 -5.22 -21.08 -17.66
C TYR A 4 -4.37 -20.56 -18.83
N ILE A 5 -3.38 -19.72 -18.55
CA ILE A 5 -2.46 -19.15 -19.55
C ILE A 5 -1.16 -19.97 -19.61
N ALA A 6 -0.72 -20.49 -18.47
CA ALA A 6 0.52 -21.25 -18.37
C ALA A 6 0.37 -22.68 -18.95
N PRO A 7 1.44 -23.23 -19.55
CA PRO A 7 1.43 -24.58 -20.10
C PRO A 7 1.49 -25.69 -19.03
N ASP A 8 2.05 -25.39 -17.86
CA ASP A 8 2.25 -26.31 -16.74
C ASP A 8 2.13 -25.59 -15.39
N LEU A 9 1.98 -26.36 -14.31
CA LEU A 9 1.73 -25.85 -12.95
C LEU A 9 2.95 -25.09 -12.39
N GLU A 10 4.17 -25.56 -12.68
CA GLU A 10 5.41 -24.96 -12.17
C GLU A 10 5.64 -23.58 -12.78
N SER A 11 5.50 -23.47 -14.11
CA SER A 11 5.57 -22.20 -14.84
C SER A 11 4.53 -21.20 -14.32
N ALA A 12 3.33 -21.67 -14.00
CA ALA A 12 2.29 -20.82 -13.43
C ALA A 12 2.68 -20.30 -12.04
N ALA A 13 3.27 -21.14 -11.19
CA ALA A 13 3.72 -20.75 -9.86
C ALA A 13 4.81 -19.67 -9.91
N VAL A 14 5.77 -19.79 -10.84
CA VAL A 14 6.81 -18.78 -11.05
C VAL A 14 6.20 -17.45 -11.50
N LEU A 15 5.27 -17.48 -12.46
CA LEU A 15 4.57 -16.28 -12.95
C LEU A 15 3.74 -15.60 -11.86
N VAL A 16 3.00 -16.38 -11.05
CA VAL A 16 2.24 -15.86 -9.92
C VAL A 16 3.16 -15.19 -8.90
N SER A 17 4.27 -15.84 -8.55
CA SER A 17 5.24 -15.30 -7.59
C SER A 17 5.86 -13.99 -8.08
N PHE A 18 6.21 -13.93 -9.36
CA PHE A 18 6.69 -12.72 -10.01
C PHE A 18 5.66 -11.59 -9.94
N LEU A 19 4.43 -11.83 -10.42
CA LEU A 19 3.36 -10.83 -10.42
C LEU A 19 2.98 -10.37 -9.00
N TYR A 20 2.97 -11.29 -8.04
CA TYR A 20 2.70 -10.98 -6.64
C TYR A 20 3.77 -10.06 -6.04
N THR A 21 5.04 -10.31 -6.37
CA THR A 21 6.15 -9.44 -5.92
C THR A 21 5.97 -8.01 -6.41
N PHE A 22 5.53 -7.80 -7.66
CA PHE A 22 5.20 -6.47 -8.16
C PHE A 22 4.02 -5.84 -7.40
N ILE A 23 2.95 -6.59 -7.17
CA ILE A 23 1.77 -6.11 -6.42
C ILE A 23 2.16 -5.63 -5.01
N VAL A 24 3.04 -6.38 -4.32
CA VAL A 24 3.51 -6.04 -2.97
C VAL A 24 4.49 -4.86 -2.99
N ALA A 25 5.45 -4.84 -3.93
CA ALA A 25 6.44 -3.77 -4.02
C ALA A 25 5.80 -2.38 -4.19
N PHE A 26 4.72 -2.30 -4.98
CA PHE A 26 4.00 -1.05 -5.24
C PHE A 26 2.79 -0.80 -4.33
N SER A 27 2.66 -1.53 -3.22
CA SER A 27 1.52 -1.40 -2.29
C SER A 27 1.54 -0.15 -1.40
N GLY A 28 2.61 0.64 -1.45
CA GLY A 28 2.79 1.85 -0.63
C GLY A 28 3.44 1.60 0.73
N VAL A 29 3.60 0.34 1.15
CA VAL A 29 4.22 -0.04 2.43
C VAL A 29 5.74 -0.12 2.31
N VAL A 30 6.23 -0.82 1.28
CA VAL A 30 7.67 -0.99 1.03
C VAL A 30 8.30 0.31 0.56
N GLN A 31 7.58 1.06 -0.28
CA GLN A 31 7.98 2.37 -0.75
C GLN A 31 6.79 3.33 -0.58
N PRO A 32 6.91 4.41 0.20
CA PRO A 32 5.89 5.44 0.28
C PRO A 32 5.59 6.03 -1.10
N VAL A 33 4.32 6.31 -1.38
CA VAL A 33 3.86 6.86 -2.68
C VAL A 33 4.59 8.15 -3.06
N GLN A 34 5.01 8.93 -2.06
CA GLN A 34 5.71 10.21 -2.24
C GLN A 34 7.12 10.05 -2.84
N LEU A 35 7.74 8.88 -2.64
CA LEU A 35 9.09 8.56 -3.09
C LEU A 35 9.09 7.76 -4.41
N MET A 36 7.92 7.39 -4.93
CA MET A 36 7.81 6.67 -6.18
C MET A 36 8.01 7.60 -7.38
N PRO A 37 8.73 7.18 -8.44
CA PRO A 37 8.75 7.91 -9.70
C PRO A 37 7.32 8.06 -10.24
N GLY A 38 6.95 9.26 -10.71
CA GLY A 38 5.56 9.61 -11.05
C GLY A 38 4.85 8.62 -11.98
N PHE A 39 5.59 8.00 -12.91
CA PHE A 39 5.07 6.94 -13.78
C PHE A 39 4.48 5.75 -13.00
N TRP A 40 5.08 5.30 -11.90
CA TRP A 40 4.64 4.11 -11.16
C TRP A 40 3.45 4.35 -10.21
N THR A 41 2.99 5.60 -10.09
CA THR A 41 1.86 5.97 -9.23
C THR A 41 0.55 5.25 -9.60
N PHE A 42 0.38 4.87 -10.87
CA PHE A 42 -0.80 4.09 -11.27
C PHE A 42 -0.81 2.70 -10.63
N MET A 43 0.35 2.07 -10.47
CA MET A 43 0.47 0.71 -9.96
C MET A 43 0.00 0.63 -8.51
N TYR A 44 0.28 1.67 -7.72
CA TYR A 44 -0.24 1.81 -6.36
C TYR A 44 -1.78 1.78 -6.31
N LYS A 45 -2.46 2.42 -7.28
CA LYS A 45 -3.93 2.45 -7.36
C LYS A 45 -4.53 1.14 -7.87
N VAL A 46 -3.80 0.41 -8.72
CA VAL A 46 -4.27 -0.86 -9.31
C VAL A 46 -3.95 -2.06 -8.41
N SER A 47 -2.97 -1.93 -7.50
CA SER A 47 -2.59 -3.00 -6.59
C SER A 47 -3.70 -3.27 -5.56
N PRO A 48 -4.31 -4.47 -5.55
CA PRO A 48 -5.30 -4.83 -4.52
C PRO A 48 -4.69 -4.85 -3.11
N TYR A 49 -3.37 -5.07 -3.01
CA TYR A 49 -2.69 -5.17 -1.72
C TYR A 49 -2.61 -3.82 -1.00
N THR A 50 -2.57 -2.70 -1.74
CA THR A 50 -2.69 -1.35 -1.19
C THR A 50 -3.96 -1.21 -0.33
N TYR A 51 -5.10 -1.62 -0.88
CA TYR A 51 -6.39 -1.52 -0.19
C TYR A 51 -6.48 -2.48 0.99
N PHE A 52 -5.74 -3.60 0.95
CA PHE A 52 -5.73 -4.63 1.99
C PHE A 52 -5.04 -4.07 3.22
N ILE A 53 -3.81 -3.59 3.04
CA ILE A 53 -3.01 -3.05 4.13
C ILE A 53 -3.65 -1.80 4.71
N GLN A 54 -4.18 -0.90 3.89
CA GLN A 54 -4.92 0.27 4.39
C GLN A 54 -6.06 -0.14 5.32
N ASN A 55 -6.83 -1.17 4.98
CA ASN A 55 -7.93 -1.66 5.81
C ASN A 55 -7.43 -2.32 7.09
N LEU A 56 -6.41 -3.18 6.95
CA LEU A 56 -5.82 -3.93 8.05
C LEU A 56 -5.27 -2.98 9.12
N VAL A 57 -4.37 -2.09 8.70
CA VAL A 57 -3.65 -1.19 9.60
C VAL A 57 -4.61 -0.16 10.22
N SER A 58 -5.53 0.41 9.42
CA SER A 58 -6.51 1.34 9.98
C SER A 58 -7.47 0.67 10.96
N SER A 59 -7.87 -0.58 10.73
CA SER A 59 -8.75 -1.30 11.67
C SER A 59 -8.07 -1.64 12.99
N PHE A 60 -6.77 -1.97 12.97
CA PHE A 60 -6.03 -2.32 14.20
C PHE A 60 -5.61 -1.12 15.04
N LEU A 61 -5.25 -0.01 14.40
CA LEU A 61 -4.67 1.14 15.07
C LEU A 61 -5.66 2.28 15.33
N HIS A 62 -6.89 2.18 14.84
CA HIS A 62 -7.90 3.23 15.03
C HIS A 62 -8.10 3.58 16.50
N GLY A 63 -8.07 4.88 16.84
CA GLY A 63 -8.31 5.38 18.19
C GLY A 63 -7.26 5.00 19.23
N ARG A 64 -6.10 4.44 18.83
CA ARG A 64 -4.99 4.15 19.74
C ARG A 64 -4.19 5.42 20.00
N LYS A 65 -4.04 5.80 21.27
CA LYS A 65 -3.14 6.88 21.70
C LYS A 65 -1.68 6.42 21.57
N ILE A 66 -0.82 7.29 21.06
CA ILE A 66 0.61 7.04 20.94
C ILE A 66 1.29 7.54 22.22
N HIS A 67 2.13 6.69 22.80
CA HIS A 67 3.04 7.05 23.88
C HIS A 67 4.47 6.87 23.40
N CYS A 68 5.12 7.96 23.00
CA CYS A 68 6.51 7.96 22.55
C CYS A 68 7.44 7.48 23.67
N ASN A 69 8.40 6.62 23.32
CA ASN A 69 9.53 6.29 24.19
C ASN A 69 10.65 7.32 24.04
N ASN A 70 11.63 7.35 24.95
CA ASN A 70 12.75 8.29 24.94
C ASN A 70 13.55 8.31 23.62
N LYS A 71 13.53 7.22 22.83
CA LYS A 71 14.19 7.15 21.51
C LYS A 71 13.39 7.78 20.36
N GLU A 72 12.08 7.98 20.56
CA GLU A 72 11.16 8.54 19.57
C GLU A 72 10.88 10.02 19.83
N LEU A 73 11.30 10.52 21.00
CA LEU A 73 11.22 11.92 21.35
C LEU A 73 12.32 12.71 20.66
N SER A 74 11.92 13.86 20.10
CA SER A 74 12.87 14.89 19.67
C SER A 74 13.15 15.81 20.84
N PHE A 75 14.39 15.78 21.34
CA PHE A 75 14.83 16.66 22.42
C PHE A 75 15.28 18.02 21.88
N PHE A 76 14.91 19.08 22.60
CA PHE A 76 15.36 20.44 22.35
C PHE A 76 15.39 21.24 23.66
N ASP A 77 16.15 22.33 23.68
CA ASP A 77 16.22 23.23 24.83
C ASP A 77 15.56 24.59 24.51
N PRO A 78 14.66 25.10 25.37
CA PRO A 78 14.05 26.40 25.18
C PRO A 78 15.04 27.52 25.55
N PRO A 79 14.86 28.74 25.02
CA PRO A 79 15.64 29.90 25.42
C PRO A 79 15.54 30.18 26.93
N SER A 80 16.59 30.78 27.51
CA SER A 80 16.66 31.06 28.95
C SER A 80 15.42 31.82 29.46
N GLY A 81 14.77 31.25 30.49
CA GLY A 81 13.61 31.84 31.15
C GLY A 81 12.25 31.48 30.55
N GLN A 82 12.19 30.55 29.60
CA GLN A 82 10.93 30.00 29.06
C GLN A 82 10.79 28.51 29.39
N THR A 83 9.56 28.06 29.58
CA THR A 83 9.21 26.63 29.69
C THR A 83 9.08 25.99 28.31
N CYS A 84 9.17 24.65 28.24
CA CYS A 84 8.92 23.89 27.00
C CYS A 84 7.56 24.27 26.37
N ALA A 85 6.52 24.43 27.19
CA ALA A 85 5.19 24.79 26.73
C ALA A 85 5.11 26.22 26.18
N GLU A 86 5.79 27.18 26.79
CA GLU A 86 5.81 28.57 26.32
C GLU A 86 6.52 28.70 24.99
N PHE A 87 7.65 28.02 24.81
CA PHE A 87 8.42 28.07 23.58
C PHE A 87 7.75 27.27 22.45
N ALA A 88 7.34 26.04 22.71
CA ALA A 88 6.81 25.13 21.69
C ALA A 88 5.28 25.18 21.54
N GLY A 89 4.54 25.89 22.38
CA GLY A 89 3.07 25.90 22.37
C GLY A 89 2.47 26.34 21.03
N ASP A 90 3.03 27.38 20.41
CA ASP A 90 2.57 27.86 19.09
C ASP A 90 3.00 26.94 17.94
N PHE A 91 4.04 26.13 18.15
CA PHE A 91 4.42 25.07 17.23
C PHE A 91 3.45 23.88 17.34
N LEU A 92 3.12 23.43 18.56
CA LEU A 92 2.16 22.33 18.78
C LEU A 92 0.77 22.63 18.21
N LYS A 93 0.30 23.89 18.28
CA LYS A 93 -0.97 24.28 17.65
C LYS A 93 -0.99 24.11 16.13
N ARG A 94 0.18 24.21 15.47
CA ARG A 94 0.33 24.12 14.01
C ARG A 94 0.71 22.71 13.54
N ALA A 95 1.68 22.10 14.22
CA ALA A 95 2.25 20.82 13.86
C ALA A 95 1.49 19.62 14.46
N GLY A 96 0.76 19.84 15.56
CA GLY A 96 0.17 18.75 16.37
C GLY A 96 1.19 18.16 17.35
N GLY A 97 0.89 16.96 17.84
CA GLY A 97 1.74 16.25 18.79
C GLY A 97 1.57 16.69 20.24
N TYR A 98 2.48 16.23 21.11
CA TYR A 98 2.48 16.56 22.53
C TYR A 98 3.91 16.61 23.11
N LEU A 99 4.05 17.29 24.25
CA LEU A 99 5.29 17.32 25.04
C LEU A 99 5.18 16.33 26.19
N GLN A 100 6.28 15.63 26.49
CA GLN A 100 6.34 14.74 27.64
C GLN A 100 6.24 15.51 28.97
N ASP A 101 7.00 16.61 29.10
CA ASP A 101 6.95 17.50 30.25
C ASP A 101 6.82 18.97 29.79
N PRO A 102 5.62 19.57 29.91
CA PRO A 102 5.38 20.96 29.52
C PRO A 102 6.11 21.99 30.41
N ASN A 103 6.44 21.64 31.65
CA ASN A 103 6.99 22.58 32.65
C ASN A 103 8.51 22.55 32.73
N ALA A 104 9.16 21.61 32.04
CA ALA A 104 10.62 21.56 32.00
C ALA A 104 11.20 22.82 31.33
N THR A 105 12.41 23.19 31.75
CA THR A 105 13.18 24.34 31.21
C THR A 105 14.42 23.88 30.45
N SER A 106 14.63 22.57 30.34
CA SER A 106 15.72 21.89 29.63
C SER A 106 15.28 20.47 29.28
N ASP A 107 15.84 19.88 28.23
CA ASP A 107 15.56 18.51 27.77
C ASP A 107 14.08 18.26 27.43
N CYS A 108 13.48 19.17 26.66
CA CYS A 108 12.07 19.08 26.27
C CYS A 108 11.86 17.95 25.26
N GLY A 109 11.22 16.85 25.67
CA GLY A 109 10.85 15.76 24.79
C GLY A 109 9.57 16.04 23.99
N TYR A 110 9.67 16.22 22.66
CA TYR A 110 8.53 16.36 21.74
C TYR A 110 8.19 15.06 21.01
N CYS A 111 6.92 14.69 21.03
CA CYS A 111 6.35 13.57 20.28
C CYS A 111 5.43 14.11 19.17
N SER A 112 5.72 13.75 17.92
CA SER A 112 5.03 14.28 16.74
C SER A 112 3.57 13.82 16.58
N TYR A 113 3.17 12.72 17.22
CA TYR A 113 1.84 12.13 17.04
C TYR A 113 1.18 11.87 18.39
N THR A 114 -0.08 12.30 18.54
CA THR A 114 -0.88 12.03 19.73
C THR A 114 -1.70 10.74 19.58
N ASN A 115 -2.18 10.48 18.36
CA ASN A 115 -3.02 9.35 18.02
C ASN A 115 -2.49 8.64 16.78
N ALA A 116 -2.65 7.32 16.74
CA ALA A 116 -2.22 6.53 15.60
C ALA A 116 -2.94 6.94 14.31
N ASP A 117 -4.17 7.44 14.39
CA ASP A 117 -4.90 7.96 13.23
C ASP A 117 -4.14 9.13 12.54
N GLU A 118 -3.42 9.98 13.28
CA GLU A 118 -2.59 11.06 12.71
C GLU A 118 -1.43 10.49 11.88
N TYR A 119 -0.77 9.45 12.40
CA TYR A 119 0.25 8.72 11.66
C TYR A 119 -0.33 8.04 10.41
N LEU A 120 -1.51 7.41 10.52
CA LEU A 120 -2.15 6.73 9.39
C LEU A 120 -2.49 7.66 8.23
N LEU A 121 -2.77 8.95 8.50
CA LEU A 121 -2.97 9.95 7.46
C LEU A 121 -1.72 10.16 6.59
N THR A 122 -0.52 10.05 7.16
CA THR A 122 0.75 10.22 6.42
C THR A 122 0.96 9.13 5.37
N ILE A 123 0.51 7.91 5.65
CA ILE A 123 0.55 6.77 4.73
C ILE A 123 -0.73 6.65 3.87
N GLY A 124 -1.66 7.60 3.99
CA GLY A 124 -2.91 7.63 3.23
C GLY A 124 -3.95 6.60 3.65
N ALA A 125 -3.79 5.97 4.81
CA ALA A 125 -4.76 5.05 5.39
C ALA A 125 -5.76 5.83 6.25
N LYS A 126 -7.04 5.80 5.87
CA LYS A 126 -8.11 6.41 6.67
C LYS A 126 -9.09 5.35 7.10
N PHE A 127 -9.53 5.39 8.36
CA PHE A 127 -10.54 4.48 8.87
C PHE A 127 -11.86 4.54 8.08
N SER A 128 -12.23 5.73 7.57
CA SER A 128 -13.42 5.92 6.73
C SER A 128 -13.38 5.13 5.41
N TYR A 129 -12.20 4.72 4.93
CA TYR A 129 -12.07 3.98 3.68
C TYR A 129 -12.37 2.48 3.81
N ARG A 130 -12.63 1.96 5.02
CA ARG A 130 -12.78 0.51 5.25
C ARG A 130 -13.77 -0.15 4.30
N TRP A 131 -14.95 0.43 4.14
CA TRP A 131 -16.04 -0.17 3.36
C TRP A 131 -15.82 -0.02 1.86
N ARG A 132 -15.25 1.12 1.43
CA ARG A 132 -14.82 1.31 0.03
C ARG A 132 -13.77 0.28 -0.36
N ASN A 133 -12.76 0.09 0.49
CA ASN A 133 -11.67 -0.84 0.24
C ASN A 133 -12.16 -2.30 0.25
N VAL A 134 -13.11 -2.67 1.14
CA VAL A 134 -13.80 -3.96 1.08
C VAL A 134 -14.56 -4.13 -0.24
N GLY A 135 -15.25 -3.09 -0.71
CA GLY A 135 -15.90 -3.09 -2.02
C GLY A 135 -14.93 -3.37 -3.17
N PHE A 136 -13.72 -2.78 -3.13
CA PHE A 136 -12.69 -3.07 -4.13
C PHE A 136 -12.27 -4.55 -4.11
N PHE A 137 -12.13 -5.18 -2.93
CA PHE A 137 -11.84 -6.62 -2.86
C PHE A 137 -12.88 -7.46 -3.57
N PHE A 138 -14.17 -7.19 -3.33
CA PHE A 138 -15.24 -7.88 -4.03
C PHE A 138 -15.17 -7.64 -5.54
N ALA A 139 -14.91 -6.40 -5.98
CA ALA A 139 -14.74 -6.10 -7.40
C ALA A 139 -13.59 -6.90 -8.04
N TYR A 140 -12.44 -7.03 -7.37
CA TYR A 140 -11.34 -7.88 -7.84
C TYR A 140 -11.72 -9.36 -7.89
N ILE A 141 -12.46 -9.87 -6.90
CA ILE A 141 -12.92 -11.27 -6.90
C ILE A 141 -13.83 -11.52 -8.10
N PHE A 142 -14.84 -10.68 -8.32
CA PHE A 142 -15.75 -10.81 -9.47
C PHE A 142 -15.00 -10.67 -10.79
N PHE A 143 -14.09 -9.70 -10.92
CA PHE A 143 -13.25 -9.53 -12.10
C PHE A 143 -12.43 -10.81 -12.39
N ASN A 144 -11.79 -11.38 -11.37
CA ASN A 144 -10.98 -12.59 -11.53
C ASN A 144 -11.84 -13.81 -11.93
N ILE A 145 -13.05 -13.95 -11.35
CA ILE A 145 -13.97 -15.04 -11.69
C ILE A 145 -14.45 -14.91 -13.14
N ILE A 146 -14.94 -13.72 -13.53
CA ILE A 146 -15.38 -13.44 -14.90
C ILE A 146 -14.25 -13.68 -15.90
N PHE A 147 -13.06 -13.17 -15.59
CA PHE A 147 -11.91 -13.36 -16.46
C PHE A 147 -11.49 -14.82 -16.59
N CYS A 148 -11.55 -15.61 -15.51
CA CYS A 148 -11.31 -17.05 -15.59
C CYS A 148 -12.36 -17.76 -16.47
N MET A 149 -13.64 -17.41 -16.37
CA MET A 149 -14.70 -17.96 -17.23
C MET A 149 -14.47 -17.59 -18.71
N VAL A 150 -14.08 -16.34 -18.99
CA VAL A 150 -13.75 -15.88 -20.35
C VAL A 150 -12.56 -16.65 -20.90
N LEU A 151 -11.47 -16.77 -20.14
CA LEU A 151 -10.30 -17.55 -20.58
C LEU A 151 -10.66 -19.01 -20.83
N TYR A 152 -11.42 -19.63 -19.93
CA TYR A 152 -11.88 -21.01 -20.11
C TYR A 152 -12.68 -21.15 -21.41
N TYR A 153 -13.64 -20.26 -21.68
CA TYR A 153 -14.41 -20.26 -22.92
C TYR A 153 -13.52 -20.08 -24.16
N LEU A 154 -12.56 -19.15 -24.11
CA LEU A 154 -11.64 -18.89 -25.22
C LEU A 154 -10.73 -20.11 -25.51
N PHE A 155 -10.15 -20.73 -24.48
CA PHE A 155 -9.26 -21.88 -24.68
C PHE A 155 -10.00 -23.17 -25.02
N ARG A 156 -11.21 -23.37 -24.47
CA ARG A 156 -12.00 -24.60 -24.67
C ARG A 156 -12.87 -24.57 -25.91
N PHE A 157 -13.52 -23.44 -26.19
CA PHE A 157 -14.59 -23.36 -27.19
C PHE A 157 -14.17 -22.62 -28.46
N SER A 158 -13.22 -21.69 -28.35
CA SER A 158 -12.82 -20.92 -29.52
C SER A 158 -11.88 -21.72 -30.43
N LYS A 159 -12.28 -21.88 -31.70
CA LYS A 159 -11.38 -22.22 -32.82
C LYS A 159 -10.18 -21.25 -32.94
N ILE A 160 -10.10 -20.19 -32.13
CA ILE A 160 -8.92 -19.31 -31.97
C ILE A 160 -7.68 -20.10 -31.55
N SER A 161 -7.76 -21.17 -30.75
CA SER A 161 -6.57 -22.01 -30.50
C SER A 161 -5.99 -22.59 -31.81
N ASN A 162 -6.86 -23.00 -32.75
CA ASN A 162 -6.44 -23.45 -34.08
C ASN A 162 -6.02 -22.29 -35.00
N LYS A 163 -6.66 -21.12 -34.90
CA LYS A 163 -6.32 -19.94 -35.72
C LYS A 163 -5.01 -19.27 -35.28
N MET A 164 -4.73 -19.25 -33.98
CA MET A 164 -3.50 -18.71 -33.37
C MET A 164 -2.32 -19.66 -33.60
N LYS A 165 -2.52 -20.98 -33.52
CA LYS A 165 -1.54 -21.97 -33.99
C LYS A 165 -1.22 -21.82 -35.48
N GLY A 166 -2.23 -21.60 -36.33
CA GLY A 166 -2.03 -21.36 -37.77
C GLY A 166 -1.39 -20.01 -38.11
N ALA A 167 -1.58 -18.98 -37.29
CA ALA A 167 -0.90 -17.69 -37.42
C ALA A 167 0.56 -17.79 -36.96
N PHE A 168 0.83 -18.47 -35.84
CA PHE A 168 2.20 -18.74 -35.39
C PHE A 168 2.98 -19.63 -36.38
N SER A 169 2.33 -20.61 -37.01
CA SER A 169 3.00 -21.44 -38.04
C SER A 169 3.31 -20.69 -39.32
N LYS A 170 2.65 -19.56 -39.60
CA LYS A 170 2.98 -18.67 -40.72
C LYS A 170 4.12 -17.70 -40.42
N LEU A 171 4.36 -17.39 -39.14
CA LEU A 171 5.43 -16.50 -38.69
C LEU A 171 6.78 -17.20 -38.50
N ILE A 172 6.79 -18.54 -38.42
CA ILE A 172 8.03 -19.33 -38.43
C ILE A 172 8.38 -19.63 -39.90
N PRO A 173 9.39 -18.97 -40.49
CA PRO A 173 9.85 -19.34 -41.83
C PRO A 173 10.35 -20.78 -41.78
N LYS A 174 9.81 -21.64 -42.67
CA LYS A 174 10.36 -22.99 -42.87
C LYS A 174 11.82 -22.83 -43.28
N LYS A 175 12.75 -23.19 -42.38
CA LYS A 175 14.15 -23.39 -42.73
C LYS A 175 14.20 -24.48 -43.81
N LYS A 176 14.67 -24.11 -45.00
CA LYS A 176 14.99 -25.01 -46.11
C LYS A 176 16.29 -25.74 -45.79
#